data_AF-A0A1V2QGS4-F1
#
_entry.id   AF-A0A1V2QGS4-F1
#
_cell.length_a   1.000
_cell.length_b   1.000
_cell.length_c   1.000
_cell.angle_alpha   90.00
_cell.angle_beta   90.00
_cell.angle_gamma   90.00
#
_symmetry.space_group_name_H-M   'P 1'
#
loop_
_entity.id
_entity.type
_entity.pdbx_description
1 polymer ?
#
loop_
_entity_poly.entity_id
_entity_poly.type
_entity_poly.pdbx_seq_one_letter_code
_entity_poly.pdbx_strand_id
1 'polypeptide(L)' 'MRITMFRKLMANEFGQVRAEMVANDHVLSALGGRTPDQALEAGVPAKEIWLAVCDAFDVPEQRR' A
#
# COMPACT_ATOMS: atom_id res chain seq x y z
N MET A 1 -6.30 -6.30 8.67
CA MET A 1 -5.38 -5.20 9.05
C MET A 1 -6.18 -3.90 9.09
N ARG A 2 -5.93 -3.01 10.07
CA ARG A 2 -6.52 -1.65 10.08
C ARG A 2 -5.74 -0.72 9.14
N ILE A 3 -6.43 0.25 8.55
CA ILE A 3 -5.85 1.29 7.68
C ILE A 3 -4.70 2.04 8.37
N THR A 4 -4.85 2.34 9.66
CA THR A 4 -3.80 2.99 10.45
C THR A 4 -2.51 2.17 10.53
N MET A 5 -2.61 0.84 10.54
CA MET A 5 -1.45 -0.04 10.58
C MET A 5 -0.78 -0.15 9.21
N PHE A 6 -1.56 -0.21 8.14
CA PHE A 6 -1.06 -0.09 6.77
C PHE A 6 -0.26 1.21 6.56
N ARG A 7 -0.83 2.36 6.96
CA ARG A 7 -0.13 3.65 6.86
C ARG A 7 1.15 3.69 7.68
N LYS A 8 1.20 3.04 8.85
CA LYS A 8 2.44 2.90 9.63
C LYS A 8 3.49 2.05 8.92
N LEU A 9 3.11 0.92 8.32
CA LEU A 9 4.03 0.06 7.56
C LEU A 9 4.59 0.80 6.35
N MET A 10 3.72 1.44 5.57
CA MET A 10 4.12 2.30 4.45
C MET A 10 5.08 3.41 4.88
N ALA A 11 4.77 4.11 5.97
CA ALA A 11 5.66 5.16 6.49
C ALA A 11 6.97 4.62 7.06
N ASN A 12 7.01 3.37 7.53
CA ASN A 12 8.24 2.74 8.01
C ASN A 12 9.17 2.34 6.85
N GLU A 13 8.60 1.83 5.76
CA GLU A 13 9.37 1.38 4.60
C GLU A 13 9.76 2.53 3.67
N PHE A 14 8.82 3.42 3.37
CA PHE A 14 9.04 4.50 2.38
C PHE A 14 9.29 5.87 3.02
N GLY A 15 8.98 6.04 4.30
CA GLY A 15 8.89 7.36 4.94
C GLY A 15 7.53 8.01 4.71
N GLN A 16 7.12 8.89 5.64
CA GLN A 16 5.76 9.46 5.66
C GLN A 16 5.36 10.16 4.34
N VAL A 17 6.24 11.01 3.80
CA VAL A 17 5.94 11.78 2.58
C VAL A 17 5.83 10.88 1.34
N ARG A 18 6.78 9.94 1.18
CA ARG A 18 6.79 9.04 0.02
C ARG A 18 5.67 8.00 0.10
N ALA A 19 5.35 7.53 1.30
CA ALA A 19 4.20 6.65 1.54
C ALA A 19 2.89 7.28 1.08
N GLU A 20 2.66 8.56 1.38
CA GLU A 20 1.46 9.26 0.96
C GLU A 20 1.41 9.47 -0.56
N MET A 21 2.54 9.80 -1.20
CA MET A 21 2.63 9.84 -2.66
C MET A 21 2.33 8.48 -3.28
N VAL A 22 2.93 7.39 -2.78
CA VAL A 22 2.68 6.05 -3.31
C VAL A 22 1.22 5.64 -3.12
N ALA A 23 0.62 5.99 -1.99
CA ALA A 23 -0.79 5.67 -1.73
C ALA A 23 -1.75 6.41 -2.67
N ASN A 24 -1.42 7.63 -3.11
CA ASN A 24 -2.29 8.47 -3.92
C ASN A 24 -2.01 8.40 -5.43
N ASP A 25 -0.75 8.24 -5.82
CA ASP A 25 -0.30 8.39 -7.21
C ASP A 25 0.08 7.05 -7.85
N HIS A 26 0.47 6.06 -7.05
CA HIS A 26 0.96 4.80 -7.58
C HIS A 26 -0.17 3.81 -7.87
N VAL A 27 -0.46 3.63 -9.15
CA VAL A 27 -1.47 2.68 -9.63
C VAL A 27 -0.88 1.26 -9.65
N LEU A 28 -1.50 0.37 -8.89
CA LEU A 28 -1.09 -1.03 -8.77
C LEU A 28 -1.97 -1.90 -9.67
N SER A 29 -1.36 -2.62 -10.61
CA SER A 29 -2.08 -3.58 -11.46
C SER A 29 -2.73 -4.70 -10.63
N ALA A 30 -2.09 -5.13 -9.54
CA ALA A 30 -2.63 -6.11 -8.61
C ALA A 30 -3.94 -5.66 -7.92
N LEU A 31 -4.22 -4.36 -7.83
CA LEU A 31 -5.47 -3.79 -7.31
C LEU A 31 -6.52 -3.53 -8.41
N GLY A 32 -6.30 -4.11 -9.60
CA GLY A 32 -7.12 -3.89 -10.78
C GLY A 32 -6.87 -2.53 -11.43
N GLY A 33 -5.63 -2.04 -11.38
CA GLY A 33 -5.27 -0.73 -11.94
C GLY A 33 -5.76 0.42 -11.09
N ARG A 34 -5.66 0.30 -9.76
CA ARG A 34 -6.08 1.32 -8.79
C ARG A 34 -4.94 1.71 -7.88
N THR A 35 -5.00 2.91 -7.33
CA THR A 35 -4.09 3.33 -6.26
C THR A 35 -4.50 2.69 -4.93
N PRO A 36 -3.58 2.59 -3.95
CA PRO A 36 -3.91 2.12 -2.61
C PRO A 36 -5.10 2.86 -1.98
N ASP A 37 -5.19 4.17 -2.17
CA ASP A 37 -6.31 4.97 -1.63
C ASP A 37 -7.62 4.63 -2.35
N GLN A 38 -7.61 4.55 -3.69
CA GLN A 38 -8.78 4.11 -4.46
C GLN A 38 -9.22 2.69 -4.12
N ALA A 39 -8.28 1.79 -3.85
CA ALA A 39 -8.57 0.43 -3.43
C ALA A 39 -9.19 0.41 -2.03
N LEU A 40 -8.73 1.25 -1.10
CA LEU A 40 -9.37 1.43 0.20
C LEU A 40 -10.81 1.94 0.05
N GLU A 41 -11.05 2.92 -0.81
CA GLU A 41 -12.39 3.45 -1.11
C GLU A 41 -13.29 2.40 -1.77
N ALA A 42 -12.72 1.55 -2.63
CA ALA A 42 -13.42 0.41 -3.24
C ALA A 42 -13.72 -0.73 -2.23
N GLY A 43 -13.31 -0.60 -0.97
CA GLY A 43 -13.53 -1.61 0.07
C GLY A 43 -12.52 -2.75 0.07
N VAL A 44 -11.41 -2.62 -0.67
CA VAL A 44 -10.34 -3.62 -0.68
C VAL A 44 -9.67 -3.63 0.71
N PRO A 45 -9.46 -4.80 1.32
CA PRO A 45 -8.85 -4.88 2.63
C PRO A 45 -7.42 -4.37 2.58
N ALA A 46 -7.05 -3.50 3.53
CA ALA A 46 -5.71 -2.90 3.61
C ALA A 46 -4.56 -3.93 3.59
N LYS A 47 -4.82 -5.17 4.05
CA LYS A 47 -3.84 -6.27 3.98
C LYS A 47 -3.50 -6.65 2.54
N GLU A 48 -4.50 -6.73 1.68
CA GLU A 48 -4.33 -7.03 0.26
C GLU A 48 -3.61 -5.89 -0.46
N ILE A 49 -3.96 -4.65 -0.12
CA ILE A 49 -3.30 -3.45 -0.62
C ILE A 49 -1.82 -3.45 -0.22
N TRP A 50 -1.51 -3.78 1.03
CA TRP A 50 -0.13 -3.90 1.49
C TRP A 50 0.64 -4.99 0.76
N LEU A 51 0.03 -6.16 0.56
CA LEU A 51 0.66 -7.24 -0.21
C LEU A 51 0.94 -6.82 -1.66
N ALA A 52 -0.01 -6.14 -2.30
CA ALA A 52 0.17 -5.60 -3.65
C ALA A 52 1.28 -4.54 -3.72
N VAL A 53 1.39 -3.69 -2.69
CA VAL A 53 2.52 -2.75 -2.56
C VAL A 53 3.82 -3.52 -2.37
N CYS A 54 3.87 -4.50 -1.46
CA CYS A 54 5.07 -5.31 -1.24
C CYS A 54 5.53 -6.01 -2.52
N ASP A 55 4.60 -6.55 -3.31
CA ASP A 55 4.88 -7.20 -4.59
C ASP A 55 5.40 -6.20 -5.64
N ALA A 56 4.76 -5.03 -5.78
CA ALA A 56 5.16 -4.02 -6.75
C ALA A 56 6.49 -3.32 -6.43
N PHE A 57 6.82 -3.19 -5.14
CA PHE A 57 8.04 -2.54 -4.67
C PHE A 57 9.13 -3.53 -4.24
N ASP A 58 8.92 -4.83 -4.44
CA ASP A 58 9.83 -5.92 -4.03
C ASP A 58 10.26 -5.77 -2.56
N VAL A 59 9.29 -5.48 -1.68
CA VAL A 59 9.55 -5.28 -0.26
C VAL A 59 9.95 -6.62 0.36
N PRO A 60 11.10 -6.71 1.04
CA PRO A 60 11.61 -7.97 1.56
C PRO A 60 10.65 -8.60 2.57
N GLU A 61 10.56 -9.93 2.56
CA GLU A 61 9.61 -10.69 3.39
C GLU A 61 9.81 -10.49 4.90
N GLN A 62 10.99 -10.06 5.34
CA GLN A 62 11.25 -9.68 6.72
C GLN A 62 10.49 -8.42 7.18
N ARG A 63 9.94 -7.65 6.24
CA ARG A 63 9.24 -6.37 6.47
C ARG A 63 7.75 -6.40 6.05
N ARG A 64 7.24 -7.52 5.52
CA ARG A 64 5.87 -7.67 5.02
C ARG A 64 4.84 -8.00 6.11
#